data_AF-X1HT55-F1
#
_entry.id   AF-X1HT55-F1
#
_cell.length_a   1.000
_cell.length_b   1.000
_cell.length_c   1.000
_cell.angle_alpha   90.00
_cell.angle_beta   90.00
_cell.angle_gamma   90.00
#
_symmetry.space_group_name_H-M   'P 1'
#
loop_
_entity.id
_entity.type
_entity.pdbx_description
1 polymer ?
#
loop_
_entity_poly.entity_id
_entity_poly.type
_entity_poly.pdbx_seq_one_letter_code
_entity_poly.pdbx_strand_id
1 'polypeptide(L)'
;QKNITFLLSSHQLNLMQKVCPRVGILSRGKLIGEGTVENLGRNLFGGGKYRIELELEKVTNGLIEKLKKLDKVVNVNKVDNQLQVICDKDIRQDISRLIAAEDILMTRMDMKQDALEEIYLKYFKEE
;
A
#
# COMPACT_ATOMS: atom_id res chain seq x y z
N GLN A 1 33.32 10.48 -5.70
CA GLN A 1 32.22 10.33 -4.73
C GLN A 1 32.81 10.21 -3.33
N LYS A 2 32.26 10.89 -2.32
CA LYS A 2 32.68 10.66 -0.93
C LYS A 2 31.87 9.49 -0.36
N ASN A 3 32.55 8.48 0.17
CA ASN A 3 31.95 7.26 0.70
C ASN A 3 31.53 7.51 2.18
N ILE A 4 30.43 8.23 2.38
CA ILE A 4 29.96 8.67 3.70
C ILE A 4 28.63 8.01 4.00
N THR A 5 28.50 7.44 5.20
CA THR A 5 27.24 6.90 5.73
C THR A 5 26.57 7.93 6.63
N PHE A 6 25.29 8.18 6.39
CA PHE A 6 24.46 9.04 7.24
C PHE A 6 23.45 8.18 7.98
N LEU A 7 23.25 8.47 9.27
CA LEU A 7 22.14 7.96 10.07
C LEU A 7 21.20 9.12 10.35
N LEU A 8 19.93 8.97 9.97
CA LEU A 8 18.87 9.95 10.18
C LEU A 8 17.82 9.35 11.11
N SER A 9 17.43 10.10 12.14
CA SER A 9 16.32 9.75 13.04
C SER A 9 15.30 10.88 13.03
N SER A 10 14.04 10.55 12.78
CA SER A 10 12.93 11.51 12.73
C SER A 10 11.61 10.81 12.98
N HIS A 11 10.65 11.55 13.53
CA HIS A 11 9.24 11.11 13.64
C HIS A 11 8.43 11.41 12.37
N GLN A 12 8.97 12.17 11.41
CA GLN A 12 8.31 12.45 10.14
C GLN A 12 8.47 11.28 9.17
N LEU A 13 7.71 10.21 9.38
CA LEU A 13 7.81 8.96 8.62
C LEU A 13 7.67 9.16 7.11
N ASN A 14 6.75 10.02 6.67
CA ASN A 14 6.56 10.36 5.26
C ASN A 14 7.80 11.00 4.61
N LEU A 15 8.57 11.78 5.37
CA LEU A 15 9.84 12.32 4.90
C LEU A 15 10.90 11.20 4.85
N MET A 16 11.02 10.41 5.91
CA MET A 16 12.00 9.32 5.99
C MET A 16 11.81 8.32 4.85
N GLN A 17 10.57 7.97 4.50
CA GLN A 17 10.28 7.09 3.36
C GLN A 17 10.73 7.68 2.01
N LYS A 18 10.77 9.01 1.85
CA LYS A 18 11.19 9.67 0.60
C LYS A 18 12.71 9.82 0.48
N VAL A 19 13.41 10.09 1.58
CA VAL A 19 14.87 10.36 1.55
C VAL A 19 15.74 9.17 1.98
N CYS A 20 15.21 8.22 2.74
CA CYS A 20 15.99 7.09 3.22
C CYS A 20 15.72 5.84 2.36
N PRO A 21 16.73 5.30 1.66
CA PRO A 21 16.57 4.07 0.87
C PRO A 21 16.38 2.82 1.76
N ARG A 22 16.78 2.92 3.03
CA ARG A 22 16.62 1.89 4.05
C ARG A 22 16.17 2.53 5.36
N VAL A 23 15.35 1.81 6.11
CA VAL A 23 14.87 2.23 7.42
C VAL A 23 15.05 1.10 8.41
N GLY A 24 15.30 1.47 9.67
CA GLY A 24 15.36 0.56 10.80
C GLY A 24 14.35 1.01 11.87
N ILE A 25 13.69 0.05 12.50
CA ILE A 25 12.71 0.30 13.56
C ILE A 25 13.36 -0.14 14.86
N LEU A 26 13.51 0.83 15.77
CA LEU A 26 14.08 0.61 17.09
C LEU A 26 12.96 0.71 18.12
N SER A 27 12.80 -0.31 18.96
CA SER A 27 11.88 -0.29 20.10
C SER A 27 12.55 -0.89 21.34
N ARG A 28 12.35 -0.26 22.50
CA ARG A 28 12.91 -0.69 23.79
C ARG A 28 14.41 -1.03 23.74
N GLY A 29 15.19 -0.22 23.01
CA GLY A 29 16.63 -0.40 22.85
C GLY A 29 17.07 -1.53 21.92
N LYS A 30 16.15 -2.16 21.17
CA LYS A 30 16.44 -3.24 20.22
C LYS A 30 15.98 -2.88 18.81
N LEU A 31 16.78 -3.24 17.81
CA LEU A 31 16.41 -3.15 16.40
C LEU A 31 15.48 -4.32 16.09
N ILE A 32 14.20 -4.03 15.87
CA ILE A 32 13.16 -5.05 15.67
C ILE A 32 12.87 -5.33 14.20
N GLY A 33 13.32 -4.45 13.30
CA GLY A 33 13.25 -4.65 11.86
C GLY A 33 14.13 -3.67 11.11
N GLU A 34 14.68 -4.10 9.98
CA GLU A 34 15.49 -3.26 9.10
C GLU A 34 15.30 -3.69 7.63
N GLY A 35 15.25 -2.73 6.71
CA GLY A 35 15.15 -3.02 5.27
C GLY A 35 14.69 -1.83 4.45
N THR A 36 14.28 -2.08 3.20
CA THR A 36 13.49 -1.09 2.45
C THR A 36 12.09 -1.02 3.04
N VAL A 37 11.42 0.11 2.84
CA VAL A 37 10.05 0.29 3.29
C VAL A 37 9.11 -0.76 2.67
N GLU A 38 9.32 -1.13 1.39
CA GLU A 38 8.51 -2.19 0.79
C GLU A 38 8.75 -3.54 1.48
N ASN A 39 10.00 -3.91 1.74
CA ASN A 39 10.32 -5.20 2.38
C ASN A 39 9.72 -5.30 3.78
N LEU A 40 9.86 -4.24 4.57
CA LEU A 40 9.29 -4.19 5.93
C LEU A 40 7.77 -4.27 5.90
N GLY A 41 7.11 -3.59 4.96
CA GLY A 41 5.66 -3.66 4.78
C GLY A 41 5.21 -5.06 4.41
N ARG A 42 5.89 -5.69 3.44
CA ARG A 42 5.54 -7.04 2.99
C ARG A 42 5.60 -8.09 4.10
N ASN A 43 6.63 -8.03 4.93
CA ASN A 43 6.84 -8.95 6.04
C ASN A 43 5.78 -8.77 7.14
N LEU A 44 5.35 -7.54 7.39
CA LEU A 44 4.39 -7.23 8.45
C LEU A 44 2.94 -7.50 8.07
N PHE A 45 2.52 -7.25 6.83
CA PHE A 45 1.12 -7.42 6.42
C PHE A 45 0.80 -8.83 5.91
N GLY A 46 1.65 -9.82 6.19
CA GLY A 46 1.40 -11.22 5.84
C GLY A 46 1.36 -11.46 4.33
N GLY A 47 2.33 -10.91 3.59
CA GLY A 47 2.52 -11.27 2.18
C GLY A 47 2.48 -10.12 1.17
N GLY A 48 2.66 -8.87 1.58
CA GLY A 48 2.86 -7.79 0.61
C GLY A 48 1.64 -7.46 -0.24
N LYS A 49 0.51 -7.27 0.43
CA LYS A 49 -0.73 -6.90 -0.25
C LYS A 49 -0.62 -5.47 -0.79
N TYR A 50 -0.86 -5.33 -2.09
CA TYR A 50 -1.00 -4.07 -2.79
C TYR A 50 -2.36 -3.47 -2.46
N ARG A 51 -2.37 -2.17 -2.16
CA ARG A 51 -3.59 -1.38 -1.96
C ARG A 51 -3.74 -0.43 -3.13
N ILE A 52 -4.72 -0.69 -3.98
CA ILE A 52 -5.04 0.13 -5.14
C ILE A 52 -6.30 0.92 -4.80
N GLU A 53 -6.20 2.23 -4.82
CA GLU A 53 -7.32 3.15 -4.65
C GLU A 53 -7.79 3.64 -6.01
N LEU A 54 -9.09 3.59 -6.23
CA LEU A 54 -9.74 3.92 -7.48
C LEU A 54 -10.80 4.97 -7.19
N GLU A 55 -10.89 5.97 -8.04
CA GLU A 55 -11.98 6.92 -8.07
C GLU A 55 -12.70 6.78 -9.40
N LEU A 56 -14.01 6.53 -9.33
CA LEU A 56 -14.85 6.25 -10.48
C LEU A 56 -16.01 7.25 -10.51
N GLU A 57 -16.49 7.58 -11.71
CA GLU A 57 -17.67 8.42 -11.88
C GLU A 57 -18.90 7.80 -11.20
N LYS A 58 -19.02 6.46 -11.29
CA LYS A 58 -20.10 5.70 -10.68
C LYS A 58 -19.62 4.34 -10.20
N VAL A 59 -19.89 4.04 -8.93
CA VAL A 59 -19.60 2.73 -8.33
C VAL A 59 -20.88 1.90 -8.25
N THR A 60 -20.98 0.87 -9.10
CA THR A 60 -22.07 -0.10 -9.08
C THR A 60 -21.72 -1.35 -8.26
N ASN A 61 -22.72 -1.98 -7.63
CA ASN A 61 -22.50 -3.23 -6.90
C ASN A 61 -22.02 -4.36 -7.84
N GLY A 62 -22.43 -4.36 -9.11
CA GLY A 62 -21.98 -5.33 -10.10
C GLY A 62 -20.47 -5.24 -10.38
N LEU A 63 -19.90 -4.03 -10.42
CA LEU A 63 -18.46 -3.84 -10.59
C LEU A 63 -17.67 -4.40 -9.40
N ILE A 64 -18.15 -4.16 -8.17
CA ILE A 64 -17.50 -4.67 -6.95
C ILE A 64 -17.42 -6.20 -6.97
N GLU A 65 -18.52 -6.86 -7.34
CA GLU A 65 -18.55 -8.32 -7.43
C GLU A 65 -17.66 -8.86 -8.57
N LYS A 66 -17.51 -8.13 -9.68
CA LYS A 66 -16.56 -8.49 -10.73
C LYS A 66 -15.11 -8.31 -10.29
N LEU A 67 -14.79 -7.22 -9.58
CA LEU A 67 -13.45 -6.97 -9.03
C LEU A 67 -13.06 -8.05 -8.03
N LYS A 68 -13.97 -8.46 -7.14
CA LYS A 68 -13.72 -9.57 -6.19
C LYS A 68 -13.43 -10.91 -6.87
N LYS A 69 -13.85 -11.09 -8.13
CA LYS A 69 -13.60 -12.31 -8.92
C LYS A 69 -12.28 -12.28 -9.69
N LEU A 70 -11.58 -11.15 -9.75
CA LEU A 70 -10.27 -11.08 -10.37
C LEU A 70 -9.26 -11.92 -9.58
N ASP A 71 -8.36 -12.60 -10.31
CA ASP A 71 -7.29 -13.36 -9.67
C ASP A 71 -6.45 -12.43 -8.79
N LYS A 72 -6.03 -12.95 -7.63
CA LYS A 72 -5.22 -12.23 -6.62
C LYS A 72 -5.89 -11.06 -5.92
N VAL A 73 -7.20 -10.80 -6.13
CA VAL A 73 -7.94 -9.86 -5.28
C VAL A 73 -8.25 -10.54 -3.94
N VAL A 74 -7.83 -9.89 -2.86
CA VAL A 74 -8.06 -10.34 -1.49
C VAL A 74 -9.34 -9.71 -0.94
N ASN A 75 -9.53 -8.41 -1.18
CA ASN A 75 -10.69 -7.68 -0.69
C ASN A 75 -10.97 -6.45 -1.54
N VAL A 76 -12.24 -6.02 -1.57
CA VAL A 76 -12.68 -4.77 -2.21
C VAL A 76 -13.58 -4.04 -1.24
N ASN A 77 -13.17 -2.85 -0.80
CA ASN A 77 -13.93 -1.98 0.07
C ASN A 77 -14.45 -0.78 -0.72
N LYS A 78 -15.69 -0.36 -0.46
CA LYS A 78 -16.28 0.86 -1.01
C LYS A 78 -16.34 1.92 0.08
N VAL A 79 -15.88 3.13 -0.25
CA VAL A 79 -16.05 4.34 0.56
C VAL A 79 -16.56 5.43 -0.40
N ASP A 80 -17.85 5.75 -0.33
CA ASP A 80 -18.53 6.68 -1.26
C ASP A 80 -18.34 6.30 -2.74
N ASN A 81 -17.67 7.17 -3.53
CA ASN A 81 -17.30 6.93 -4.94
C ASN A 81 -15.88 6.39 -5.12
N GLN A 82 -15.21 6.05 -4.02
CA GLN A 82 -13.89 5.44 -4.03
C GLN A 82 -13.99 3.94 -3.77
N LEU A 83 -13.18 3.19 -4.51
CA LEU A 83 -12.97 1.78 -4.30
C LEU A 83 -11.53 1.54 -3.85
N GLN A 84 -11.38 0.71 -2.84
CA GLN A 84 -10.10 0.25 -2.37
C GLN A 84 -9.99 -1.25 -2.63
N VAL A 85 -9.05 -1.64 -3.47
CA VAL A 85 -8.77 -3.03 -3.84
C VAL A 85 -7.49 -3.47 -3.16
N ILE A 86 -7.60 -4.50 -2.32
CA ILE A 86 -6.47 -5.17 -1.68
C ILE A 86 -6.15 -6.42 -2.50
N CYS A 87 -4.91 -6.58 -2.95
CA CYS A 87 -4.50 -7.65 -3.84
C CYS A 87 -3.09 -8.17 -3.53
N ASP A 88 -2.80 -9.43 -3.86
CA ASP A 88 -1.48 -10.03 -3.57
C ASP A 88 -0.41 -9.66 -4.63
N LYS A 89 -0.83 -9.05 -5.74
CA LYS A 89 0.03 -8.56 -6.82
C LYS A 89 -0.49 -7.24 -7.38
N ASP A 90 0.37 -6.50 -8.08
CA ASP A 90 -0.07 -5.35 -8.88
C ASP A 90 -0.94 -5.84 -10.05
N ILE A 91 -2.26 -5.63 -9.93
CA ILE A 91 -3.29 -5.98 -10.92
C ILE A 91 -3.93 -4.73 -11.55
N ARG A 92 -3.26 -3.57 -11.50
CA ARG A 92 -3.81 -2.31 -12.04
C ARG A 92 -4.25 -2.44 -13.50
N GLN A 93 -3.53 -3.22 -14.29
CA GLN A 93 -3.89 -3.48 -15.69
C GLN A 93 -5.23 -4.22 -15.83
N ASP A 94 -5.46 -5.26 -15.03
CA ASP A 94 -6.68 -6.05 -15.07
C ASP A 94 -7.88 -5.24 -14.57
N ILE A 95 -7.68 -4.46 -13.50
CA ILE A 95 -8.67 -3.52 -12.98
C ILE A 95 -9.05 -2.49 -14.05
N SER A 96 -8.07 -1.87 -14.71
CA SER A 96 -8.31 -0.86 -15.74
C SER A 96 -9.08 -1.43 -16.94
N ARG A 97 -8.71 -2.63 -17.41
CA ARG A 97 -9.45 -3.31 -18.50
C ARG A 97 -10.89 -3.63 -18.10
N LEU A 98 -11.11 -4.12 -16.89
CA LEU A 98 -12.44 -4.44 -16.39
C LEU A 98 -13.33 -3.20 -16.34
N ILE A 99 -12.83 -2.10 -15.78
CA ILE A 99 -13.59 -0.85 -15.67
C ILE A 99 -13.94 -0.28 -17.05
N ALA A 100 -12.98 -0.30 -17.98
CA ALA A 100 -13.22 0.15 -19.36
C ALA A 100 -14.26 -0.71 -20.08
N ALA A 101 -14.28 -2.03 -19.84
CA ALA A 101 -15.27 -2.93 -20.42
C ALA A 101 -16.70 -2.71 -19.90
N GLU A 102 -16.84 -2.12 -18.70
CA GLU A 102 -18.14 -1.73 -18.13
C GLU A 102 -18.60 -0.34 -18.58
N ASP A 103 -17.84 0.34 -19.46
CA ASP A 103 -18.10 1.72 -19.92
C ASP A 103 -18.19 2.72 -18.75
N ILE A 104 -17.40 2.49 -17.69
CA ILE A 104 -17.31 3.36 -16.51
C ILE A 104 -16.05 4.21 -16.62
N LEU A 105 -16.19 5.53 -16.44
CA LEU A 105 -15.04 6.42 -16.41
C LEU A 105 -14.30 6.32 -15.07
N MET A 106 -13.00 6.00 -15.15
CA MET A 106 -12.08 6.06 -14.03
C MET A 106 -11.38 7.42 -14.01
N THR A 107 -11.57 8.17 -12.93
CA THR A 107 -10.99 9.51 -12.77
C THR A 107 -9.64 9.48 -12.06
N ARG A 108 -9.40 8.48 -11.20
CA ARG A 108 -8.12 8.31 -10.49
C ARG A 108 -7.81 6.84 -10.23
N MET A 109 -6.52 6.49 -10.29
CA MET A 109 -5.99 5.21 -9.84
C MET A 109 -4.64 5.45 -9.17
N ASP A 110 -4.58 5.18 -7.87
CA ASP A 110 -3.37 5.30 -7.06
C ASP A 110 -3.00 3.96 -6.44
N MET A 111 -1.70 3.66 -6.42
CA MET A 111 -1.18 2.58 -5.59
C MET A 111 -0.68 3.19 -4.29
N LYS A 112 -1.36 2.87 -3.19
CA LYS A 112 -0.91 3.31 -1.87
C LYS A 112 0.33 2.52 -1.45
N GLN A 113 1.37 3.27 -1.12
CA GLN A 113 2.63 2.77 -0.59
C GLN A 113 2.91 3.34 0.82
N ASP A 114 1.90 3.79 1.55
CA ASP A 114 2.03 4.40 2.90
C ASP A 114 2.39 3.34 3.96
N ALA A 115 3.39 2.52 3.66
CA ALA A 115 3.77 1.36 4.42
C ALA A 115 4.51 1.77 5.69
N LEU A 116 5.34 2.81 5.70
CA LEU A 116 6.16 3.11 6.89
C LEU A 116 5.35 3.51 8.12
N GLU A 117 4.28 4.29 7.93
CA GLU A 117 3.38 4.69 9.02
C GLU A 117 2.53 3.52 9.53
N GLU A 118 1.98 2.70 8.62
CA GLU A 118 1.26 1.49 9.01
C GLU A 118 2.18 0.47 9.70
N ILE A 119 3.41 0.31 9.21
CA ILE A 119 4.47 -0.52 9.81
C ILE A 119 4.77 -0.05 11.23
N TYR A 120 4.96 1.26 11.42
CA TYR A 120 5.19 1.86 12.73
C TYR A 120 4.00 1.57 13.65
N LEU A 121 2.77 1.87 13.23
CA LEU A 121 1.58 1.62 14.04
C LEU A 121 1.42 0.16 14.46
N LYS A 122 1.76 -0.79 13.58
CA LYS A 122 1.70 -2.21 13.93
C LYS A 122 2.65 -2.59 15.06
N TYR A 123 3.92 -2.18 14.97
CA TYR A 123 4.91 -2.49 16.02
C TYR A 123 4.62 -1.82 17.37
N PHE A 124 3.93 -0.68 17.37
CA PHE A 124 3.59 0.05 18.59
C PHE A 124 2.17 -0.26 19.13
N LYS A 125 1.31 -0.94 18.36
CA LYS A 125 0.00 -1.43 18.81
C LYS A 125 0.04 -2.83 19.44
N GLU A 126 1.14 -3.57 19.29
CA GLU A 126 1.36 -4.85 19.97
C GLU A 126 1.89 -4.67 21.42
N GLU A 127 1.73 -3.49 22.02
CA GLU A 127 1.91 -3.22 23.46
C GLU A 127 0.59 -3.21 24.23
#